data_AF-A0A7Y9RJZ4-F1
#
_entry.id   AF-A0A7Y9RJZ4-F1
#
_cell.length_a   1.000
_cell.length_b   1.000
_cell.length_c   1.000
_cell.angle_alpha   90.00
_cell.angle_beta   90.00
_cell.angle_gamma   90.00
#
_symmetry.space_group_name_H-M   'P 1'
#
loop_
_entity.id
_entity.type
_entity.pdbx_description
1 polymer ?
#
loop_
_entity_poly.entity_id
_entity_poly.type
_entity_poly.pdbx_seq_one_letter_code
_entity_poly.pdbx_strand_id
1 'polypeptide(L)' 'MNPMSTFDPQRPCMVHDRLNDQTIAWKPEWADDYRQYGEPYDNPDVISWDGLLLDGWSPKLS' A
#
# COMPACT_ATOMS: atom_id res chain seq x y z
N MET A 1 -4.89 10.10 4.13
CA MET A 1 -4.73 8.65 4.37
C MET A 1 -3.68 8.44 5.45
N ASN A 2 -3.61 7.26 6.06
CA ASN A 2 -2.55 6.88 6.98
C ASN A 2 -1.25 6.63 6.19
N PRO A 3 -0.07 6.89 6.76
CA PRO A 3 1.20 6.67 6.07
C PRO A 3 1.50 5.18 5.92
N MET A 4 2.19 4.81 4.83
CA MET A 4 2.56 3.41 4.53
C MET A 4 3.45 2.77 5.61
N SER A 5 4.19 3.57 6.39
CA SER A 5 4.98 3.10 7.53
C SER A 5 4.15 2.47 8.66
N THR A 6 2.84 2.72 8.69
CA THR A 6 1.88 2.14 9.65
C THR A 6 0.96 1.09 9.03
N PHE A 7 1.21 0.74 7.77
CA PHE A 7 0.38 -0.18 7.01
C PHE A 7 0.51 -1.62 7.54
N ASP A 8 -0.63 -2.25 7.86
CA ASP A 8 -0.71 -3.68 8.16
C ASP A 8 -1.23 -4.45 6.94
N PRO A 9 -0.36 -5.11 6.15
CA PRO A 9 -0.77 -5.79 4.93
C PRO A 9 -1.64 -7.02 5.18
N GLN A 10 -1.81 -7.47 6.43
CA GLN A 10 -2.68 -8.62 6.76
C GLN A 10 -4.16 -8.24 6.87
N ARG A 11 -4.50 -6.94 6.82
CA ARG A 11 -5.87 -6.47 7.00
C ARG A 11 -6.46 -5.97 5.70
N PRO A 12 -7.73 -6.33 5.38
CA PRO A 12 -8.45 -5.70 4.29
C PRO A 12 -8.56 -4.18 4.53
N CYS A 13 -8.17 -3.40 3.54
CA CYS A 13 -8.19 -1.95 3.61
C CYS A 13 -8.29 -1.35 2.19
N MET A 14 -8.13 -0.05 2.10
CA MET A 14 -7.95 0.68 0.84
C MET A 14 -6.53 1.25 0.82
N VAL A 15 -5.83 1.14 -0.30
CA VAL A 15 -4.48 1.69 -0.50
C VAL A 15 -4.51 2.62 -1.70
N HIS A 16 -3.85 3.76 -1.60
CA HIS A 16 -3.71 4.71 -2.69
C HIS A 16 -2.43 4.46 -3.46
N ASP A 17 -2.58 4.38 -4.78
CA ASP A 17 -1.49 4.37 -5.73
C ASP A 17 -1.37 5.76 -6.36
N ARG A 18 -0.26 6.43 -6.04
CA ARG A 18 0.09 7.76 -6.54
C ARG A 18 0.35 7.77 -8.04
N LEU A 19 0.84 6.66 -8.61
CA LEU A 19 1.23 6.62 -10.02
C LEU A 19 0.00 6.75 -10.93
N ASN A 20 -1.08 6.06 -10.59
CA ASN A 20 -2.32 6.05 -11.36
C ASN A 20 -3.42 6.96 -10.75
N ASP A 21 -3.17 7.60 -9.61
CA ASP A 21 -4.12 8.42 -8.85
C ASP A 21 -5.41 7.64 -8.53
N GLN A 22 -5.25 6.43 -8.00
CA GLN A 22 -6.35 5.50 -7.74
C GLN A 22 -6.26 4.89 -6.35
N THR A 23 -7.42 4.56 -5.80
CA THR A 23 -7.50 3.78 -4.55
C THR A 23 -7.93 2.36 -4.86
N ILE A 24 -7.08 1.39 -4.49
CA ILE A 24 -7.31 -0.04 -4.69
C ILE A 24 -7.75 -0.71 -3.39
N ALA A 25 -8.61 -1.72 -3.50
CA ALA A 25 -8.97 -2.57 -2.38
C ALA A 25 -7.82 -3.54 -2.11
N TRP A 26 -7.14 -3.38 -0.96
CA TRP A 26 -6.09 -4.28 -0.55
C TRP A 26 -6.65 -5.64 -0.14
N LYS A 27 -5.96 -6.70 -0.57
CA LYS A 27 -6.27 -8.07 -0.18
C LYS A 27 -5.13 -8.66 0.65
N PRO A 28 -5.42 -9.28 1.82
CA PRO A 28 -4.39 -9.93 2.65
C PRO A 28 -3.57 -11.01 1.93
N GLU A 29 -4.08 -11.59 0.83
CA GLU A 29 -3.34 -12.54 -0.01
C GLU A 29 -2.08 -11.95 -0.66
N TRP A 30 -1.98 -10.62 -0.77
CA TRP A 30 -0.79 -9.93 -1.30
C TRP A 30 0.27 -9.63 -0.23
N ALA A 31 0.01 -9.94 1.04
CA ALA A 31 0.86 -9.50 2.15
C ALA A 31 2.29 -10.05 2.10
N ASP A 32 2.45 -11.32 1.74
CA ASP A 32 3.78 -11.95 1.71
C ASP A 32 4.60 -11.43 0.52
N ASP A 33 3.95 -11.26 -0.64
CA ASP A 33 4.57 -10.67 -1.83
C ASP A 33 5.00 -9.22 -1.58
N TYR A 34 4.12 -8.41 -0.97
CA TYR A 34 4.41 -7.04 -0.57
C TYR A 34 5.59 -6.92 0.39
N ARG A 35 5.69 -7.80 1.39
CA ARG A 35 6.83 -7.79 2.32
C ARG A 35 8.13 -8.20 1.63
N GLN A 36 8.05 -9.05 0.62
CA GLN A 36 9.23 -9.57 -0.07
C GLN A 36 9.76 -8.58 -1.12
N TYR A 37 8.88 -7.88 -1.84
CA TYR A 37 9.24 -7.06 -2.99
C TYR A 37 8.89 -5.58 -2.85
N GLY A 38 8.14 -5.18 -1.82
CA GLY A 38 7.87 -3.79 -1.53
C GLY A 38 9.11 -3.09 -1.00
N GLU A 39 9.52 -2.01 -1.66
CA GLU A 39 10.70 -1.25 -1.30
C GLU A 39 10.41 0.26 -1.29
N PRO A 40 11.10 1.05 -0.43
CA PRO A 40 11.00 2.50 -0.50
C PRO A 40 11.38 3.01 -1.89
N TYR A 41 10.61 3.96 -2.40
CA TYR A 41 10.94 4.67 -3.65
C TYR A 41 11.88 5.85 -3.35
N ASP A 42 11.60 7.05 -3.88
CA ASP A 42 12.41 8.26 -3.66
C ASP A 42 12.37 8.80 -2.22
N ASN A 43 11.36 8.41 -1.44
CA ASN A 43 11.21 8.80 -0.04
C ASN A 43 10.59 7.64 0.76
N PRO A 44 10.82 7.58 2.09
CA PRO A 44 10.38 6.44 2.92
C PRO A 44 8.87 6.35 3.10
N ASP A 45 8.11 7.38 2.71
CA ASP A 45 6.65 7.39 2.82
C ASP A 45 5.96 6.82 1.58
N VAL A 46 6.70 6.53 0.50
CA VAL A 46 6.21 5.91 -0.74
C VAL A 46 6.87 4.55 -0.94
N ILE A 47 6.05 3.53 -1.14
CA ILE A 47 6.51 2.15 -1.39
C ILE A 47 6.25 1.78 -2.85
N SER A 48 7.31 1.39 -3.56
CA SER A 48 7.23 0.77 -4.87
C SER A 48 6.92 -0.72 -4.70
N TRP A 49 5.84 -1.20 -5.32
CA TRP A 49 5.46 -2.61 -5.30
C TRP A 49 4.55 -2.97 -6.48
N ASP A 50 4.84 -4.07 -7.18
CA ASP A 50 4.05 -4.59 -8.32
C ASP A 50 3.70 -3.54 -9.40
N GLY A 51 4.62 -2.61 -9.65
CA GLY A 51 4.43 -1.50 -10.59
C GLY A 51 3.57 -0.34 -10.09
N LEU A 52 3.21 -0.32 -8.80
CA LEU A 52 2.46 0.74 -8.12
C LEU A 52 3.39 1.60 -7.25
N LEU A 53 2.96 2.84 -6.98
CA LEU A 53 3.60 3.73 -6.01
C LEU A 53 2.63 4.01 -4.86
N LEU A 54 2.68 3.17 -3.83
CA LEU A 54 1.78 3.22 -2.69
C LEU A 54 2.21 4.35 -1.74
N ASP A 55 1.35 5.34 -1.51
CA ASP A 55 1.67 6.51 -0.66
C ASP A 55 0.68 6.74 0.48
N GLY A 56 -0.30 5.85 0.63
CA GLY A 56 -1.19 5.89 1.79
C GLY A 56 -2.20 4.76 1.84
N TRP A 57 -2.75 4.53 3.03
CA TRP A 57 -3.81 3.54 3.25
C TRP A 57 -4.92 4.08 4.14
N SER A 58 -6.09 3.46 4.10
CA SER A 58 -7.20 3.72 5.02
C SER A 58 -7.95 2.43 5.33
N PRO A 59 -8.45 2.24 6.56
CA PRO A 59 -9.31 1.10 6.88
C PRO A 59 -10.52 1.07 5.94
N LYS A 60 -11.03 -0.13 5.63
CA LYS A 60 -12.35 -0.21 4.97
C LYS A 60 -13.36 0.48 5.88
N LEU A 61 -14.10 1.44 5.32
CA LEU A 61 -15.29 1.97 5.98
C LEU A 61 -16.26 0.81 6.12
N SER A 62 -16.62 0.50 7.36
CA SER A 62 -17.63 -0.49 7.73
C SER A 62 -19.01 -0.10 7.24
#